data_AF-A0AAP0NAR5-F1
#
_entry.id   AF-A0AAP0NAR5-F1
#
_cell.length_a   1.000
_cell.length_b   1.000
_cell.length_c   1.000
_cell.angle_alpha   90.00
_cell.angle_beta   90.00
_cell.angle_gamma   90.00
#
_symmetry.space_group_name_H-M   'P 1'
#
loop_
_entity.id
_entity.type
_entity.pdbx_description
1 polymer ?
#
loop_
_entity_poly.entity_id
_entity_poly.type
_entity_poly.pdbx_seq_one_letter_code
_entity_poly.pdbx_strand_id
1 'polypeptide(L)'
;MGGDGGRVEALSLFETKEARGRVAYKLFSSTIFMGICLIWVYRLINIPRSGEEGRWAWIGLFVAEFWFGLYWIVTQSVRWNVVYRYPFKERLLHRYGDKLPGVDIFVCTADPIMEPPTLVINTVLSVMSYNYPPEKISVYLSDDGGSELTFYALLEASNFSKHWIPFCKKFMVEPRSPAAYFAQHTEPHDTTYAHEWLSIKKLYESMKSRIDSVVEMGCISKEIRDQHKGFSEWNSKVTKRDHQSIVQIIIDGRDTTAVDNDGRRLPMLVYVAREKRPQWPHNFKAGAMNALIRVSSEISKGAIILNVDCDMYSNNPDAIQEALCFFMDEERGHEISYVQFPQNFCNITENDVYSNAVVVFNKIEVPGIDGYGAVFYCGTGCFHRRESLCGRKYSKDHRGQWDGGDLQKNAKKTKGLIYGCSSEDVITGLAIQCRGWKSVWYNPGKEAFLGVAPTTLDQALIQYKRWSEGMFQIFFSKYCPFLYGHGKIKLAAQMGYCVYLLWAPISLPTLYYVIVPPLCLLRGIPLFPEVSSVWFLPFAYVFVAKSVYSIAEDLCCRHTLKAWWNLQRMWVFRRTTSYLLSFHYTIIKQLGFSQTEVCHNNQGGR
;
A
#
# COMPACT_ATOMS: atom_id res chain seq x y z
N MET A 1 -20.28 52.27 7.26
CA MET A 1 -20.90 51.29 6.33
C MET A 1 -19.80 50.39 5.83
N GLY A 2 -19.84 49.12 6.23
CA GLY A 2 -18.75 48.16 6.03
C GLY A 2 -18.61 47.77 4.56
N GLY A 3 -17.36 47.76 4.09
CA GLY A 3 -16.99 47.24 2.78
C GLY A 3 -17.01 45.73 2.80
N ASP A 4 -17.91 45.17 2.00
CA ASP A 4 -17.95 43.75 1.65
C ASP A 4 -16.77 43.47 0.70
N GLY A 5 -15.64 43.07 1.30
CA GLY A 5 -14.47 42.63 0.55
C GLY A 5 -14.75 41.26 -0.05
N GLY A 6 -15.24 41.23 -1.29
CA GLY A 6 -15.44 40.00 -2.05
C GLY A 6 -14.18 39.14 -2.06
N ARG A 7 -14.24 37.98 -1.39
CA ARG A 7 -13.26 36.90 -1.57
C ARG A 7 -13.36 36.47 -3.03
N VAL A 8 -12.32 36.75 -3.81
CA VAL A 8 -12.11 36.05 -5.09
C VAL A 8 -12.07 34.56 -4.77
N GLU A 9 -13.06 33.82 -5.26
CA GLU A 9 -13.22 32.39 -5.03
C GLU A 9 -11.99 31.68 -5.62
N ALA A 10 -11.10 31.21 -4.75
CA ALA A 10 -9.85 30.61 -5.19
C ALA A 10 -10.15 29.27 -5.88
N LEU A 11 -9.77 29.14 -7.16
CA LEU A 11 -10.03 27.92 -7.95
C LEU A 11 -9.57 26.65 -7.21
N SER A 12 -10.38 25.59 -7.21
CA SER A 12 -10.00 24.33 -6.56
C SER A 12 -8.64 23.79 -7.03
N LEU A 13 -7.88 23.18 -6.11
CA LEU A 13 -6.61 22.53 -6.41
C LEU A 13 -6.76 21.10 -6.93
N PHE A 14 -7.96 20.53 -6.88
CA PHE A 14 -8.27 19.26 -7.51
C PHE A 14 -9.73 19.16 -7.96
N GLU A 15 -9.99 18.33 -8.96
CA GLU A 15 -11.34 17.99 -9.40
C GLU A 15 -11.70 16.56 -8.95
N THR A 16 -12.97 16.32 -8.62
CA THR A 16 -13.51 14.97 -8.42
C THR A 16 -14.53 14.68 -9.51
N LYS A 17 -14.28 13.66 -10.33
CA LYS A 17 -15.21 13.19 -11.38
C LYS A 17 -15.84 11.88 -10.98
N GLU A 18 -17.14 11.77 -11.21
CA GLU A 18 -17.85 10.51 -11.07
C GLU A 18 -17.55 9.58 -12.26
N ALA A 19 -17.39 8.28 -12.01
CA ALA A 19 -17.31 7.30 -13.07
C ALA A 19 -18.59 7.32 -13.93
N ARG A 20 -18.41 7.18 -15.25
CA ARG A 20 -19.53 7.05 -16.19
C ARG A 20 -20.24 5.71 -15.99
N GLY A 21 -21.55 5.67 -16.25
CA GLY A 21 -22.32 4.42 -16.24
C GLY A 21 -22.74 3.90 -14.87
N ARG A 22 -22.58 4.67 -13.77
CA ARG A 22 -23.02 4.27 -12.41
C ARG A 22 -24.48 3.84 -12.35
N VAL A 23 -25.38 4.56 -13.03
CA VAL A 23 -26.82 4.21 -13.07
C VAL A 23 -27.03 2.88 -13.78
N ALA A 24 -26.39 2.69 -14.94
CA ALA A 24 -26.44 1.44 -15.69
C ALA A 24 -25.89 0.26 -14.86
N TYR A 25 -24.78 0.45 -14.15
CA TYR A 25 -24.23 -0.55 -13.24
C TYR A 25 -25.20 -0.89 -12.10
N LYS A 26 -25.85 0.11 -11.50
CA LYS A 26 -26.85 -0.14 -10.44
C LYS A 26 -28.01 -0.97 -10.97
N LEU A 27 -28.57 -0.63 -12.13
CA LEU A 27 -29.63 -1.40 -12.78
C LEU A 27 -29.18 -2.84 -13.07
N PHE A 28 -27.99 -3.02 -13.65
CA PHE A 28 -27.39 -4.33 -13.89
C PHE A 28 -27.17 -5.13 -12.59
N SER A 29 -26.68 -4.49 -11.53
CA SER A 29 -26.51 -5.16 -10.24
C SER A 29 -27.85 -5.61 -9.66
N SER A 30 -28.92 -4.81 -9.83
CA SER A 30 -30.27 -5.18 -9.38
C SER A 30 -30.82 -6.40 -10.12
N THR A 31 -30.56 -6.55 -11.42
CA THR A 31 -31.00 -7.74 -12.17
C THR A 31 -30.23 -8.99 -11.78
N ILE A 32 -28.91 -8.88 -11.53
CA ILE A 32 -28.10 -9.99 -10.97
C ILE A 32 -28.62 -10.38 -9.58
N PHE A 33 -28.90 -9.40 -8.73
CA PHE A 33 -29.44 -9.66 -7.38
C PHE A 33 -30.77 -10.41 -7.45
N MET A 34 -31.68 -10.02 -8.34
CA MET A 34 -32.92 -10.76 -8.59
C MET A 34 -32.65 -12.21 -9.01
N GLY A 35 -31.68 -12.43 -9.91
CA GLY A 35 -31.26 -13.78 -10.31
C GLY A 35 -30.74 -14.62 -9.13
N ILE A 36 -29.93 -14.03 -8.24
CA ILE A 36 -29.44 -14.69 -7.02
C ILE A 36 -30.62 -15.05 -6.09
N CYS A 37 -31.58 -14.15 -5.90
CA CYS A 37 -32.77 -14.43 -5.10
C CYS A 37 -33.60 -15.58 -5.68
N LEU A 38 -33.78 -15.63 -7.00
CA LEU A 38 -34.50 -16.72 -7.67
C LEU A 38 -33.78 -18.07 -7.49
N ILE A 39 -32.44 -18.09 -7.54
CA ILE A 39 -31.65 -19.29 -7.25
C ILE A 39 -31.89 -19.76 -5.81
N TRP A 40 -31.90 -18.85 -4.84
CA TRP A 40 -32.19 -19.21 -3.45
C TRP A 40 -33.61 -19.75 -3.25
N VAL A 41 -34.60 -19.13 -3.91
CA VAL A 41 -35.99 -19.63 -3.92
C VAL A 41 -36.06 -21.04 -4.51
N TYR A 42 -35.40 -21.28 -5.65
CA TYR A 42 -35.31 -22.60 -6.26
C TYR A 42 -34.73 -23.63 -5.29
N ARG A 43 -33.61 -23.30 -4.62
CA ARG A 43 -32.96 -24.18 -3.66
C ARG A 43 -33.86 -24.56 -2.49
N LEU A 44 -34.65 -23.63 -1.98
CA LEU A 44 -35.56 -23.83 -0.84
C LEU A 44 -36.78 -24.66 -1.21
N ILE A 45 -37.38 -24.43 -2.38
CA ILE A 45 -38.58 -25.16 -2.83
C ILE A 45 -38.25 -26.61 -3.20
N ASN A 46 -37.04 -26.86 -3.71
CA ASN A 46 -36.64 -28.17 -4.22
C ASN A 46 -35.70 -28.93 -3.27
N ILE A 47 -35.78 -28.69 -1.95
CA ILE A 47 -34.99 -29.47 -0.98
C ILE A 47 -35.43 -30.95 -1.04
N PRO A 48 -34.50 -31.90 -1.31
CA PRO A 48 -34.81 -33.33 -1.32
C PRO A 48 -35.38 -33.80 0.02
N ARG A 49 -36.32 -34.74 0.05
CA ARG A 49 -36.99 -35.18 1.29
C ARG A 49 -36.03 -35.88 2.25
N SER A 50 -36.42 -35.97 3.52
CA SER A 50 -35.60 -36.64 4.54
C SER A 50 -35.33 -38.09 4.13
N GLY A 51 -34.05 -38.48 4.09
CA GLY A 51 -33.62 -39.81 3.66
C GLY A 51 -33.31 -39.96 2.17
N GLU A 52 -33.63 -38.96 1.33
CA GLU A 52 -33.26 -38.99 -0.09
C GLU A 52 -31.74 -38.82 -0.27
N GLU A 53 -31.18 -39.61 -1.18
CA GLU A 53 -29.76 -39.53 -1.54
C GLU A 53 -29.44 -38.13 -2.09
N GLY A 54 -28.32 -37.55 -1.64
CA GLY A 54 -27.92 -36.21 -2.07
C GLY A 54 -28.55 -35.04 -1.31
N ARG A 55 -29.49 -35.26 -0.37
CA ARG A 55 -30.10 -34.18 0.43
C ARG A 55 -29.05 -33.27 1.11
N TRP A 56 -28.03 -33.85 1.74
CA TRP A 56 -26.99 -33.07 2.41
C TRP A 56 -26.09 -32.32 1.43
N ALA A 57 -25.84 -32.88 0.25
CA ALA A 57 -25.13 -32.20 -0.83
C ALA A 57 -25.93 -31.00 -1.34
N TRP A 58 -27.26 -31.13 -1.44
CA TRP A 58 -28.16 -30.04 -1.80
C TRP A 58 -28.16 -28.90 -0.77
N ILE A 59 -28.31 -29.25 0.52
CA ILE A 59 -28.33 -28.27 1.61
C ILE A 59 -27.00 -27.53 1.71
N GLY A 60 -25.87 -28.24 1.64
CA GLY A 60 -24.58 -27.56 1.68
C GLY A 60 -24.32 -26.69 0.46
N LEU A 61 -24.82 -27.08 -0.73
CA LEU A 61 -24.75 -26.25 -1.92
C LEU A 61 -25.57 -24.97 -1.77
N PHE A 62 -26.78 -25.06 -1.20
CA PHE A 62 -27.59 -23.90 -0.85
C PHE A 62 -26.87 -22.97 0.13
N VAL A 63 -26.25 -23.51 1.18
CA VAL A 63 -25.48 -22.72 2.15
C VAL A 63 -24.30 -22.02 1.47
N ALA A 64 -23.58 -22.72 0.58
CA ALA A 64 -22.47 -22.14 -0.17
C ALA A 64 -22.93 -21.01 -1.11
N GLU A 65 -24.03 -21.20 -1.85
CA GLU A 65 -24.63 -20.19 -2.72
C GLU A 65 -25.17 -18.98 -1.94
N PHE A 66 -25.77 -19.22 -0.77
CA PHE A 66 -26.21 -18.17 0.13
C PHE A 66 -25.02 -17.34 0.63
N TRP A 67 -23.94 -18.00 1.05
CA TRP A 67 -22.70 -17.33 1.43
C TRP A 67 -22.16 -16.48 0.28
N PHE A 68 -22.03 -17.04 -0.93
CA PHE A 68 -21.55 -16.29 -2.09
C PHE A 68 -22.43 -15.09 -2.42
N GLY A 69 -23.76 -15.21 -2.33
CA GLY A 69 -24.64 -14.08 -2.59
C GLY A 69 -24.55 -12.99 -1.51
N LEU A 70 -24.39 -13.35 -0.22
CA LEU A 70 -24.10 -12.37 0.84
C LEU A 70 -22.77 -11.65 0.59
N TYR A 71 -21.73 -12.38 0.24
CA TYR A 71 -20.44 -11.79 -0.10
C TYR A 71 -20.56 -10.88 -1.35
N TRP A 72 -21.31 -11.30 -2.36
CA TRP A 72 -21.58 -10.50 -3.56
C TRP A 72 -22.30 -9.18 -3.24
N ILE A 73 -23.23 -9.16 -2.28
CA ILE A 73 -23.85 -7.91 -1.80
C ILE A 73 -22.78 -6.99 -1.20
N VAL A 74 -21.88 -7.53 -0.38
CA VAL A 74 -20.78 -6.76 0.22
C VAL A 74 -19.88 -6.16 -0.87
N THR A 75 -19.56 -6.90 -1.94
CA THR A 75 -18.72 -6.40 -3.05
C THR A 75 -19.37 -5.31 -3.91
N GLN A 76 -20.70 -5.11 -3.83
CA GLN A 76 -21.33 -4.00 -4.55
C GLN A 76 -20.92 -2.64 -4.00
N SER A 77 -20.57 -2.58 -2.71
CA SER A 77 -20.17 -1.35 -2.04
C SER A 77 -18.99 -0.64 -2.72
N VAL A 78 -18.03 -1.39 -3.26
CA VAL A 78 -16.84 -0.88 -3.95
C VAL A 78 -17.09 -0.50 -5.41
N ARG A 79 -18.33 -0.62 -5.92
CA ARG A 79 -18.69 -0.28 -7.30
C ARG A 79 -19.86 0.72 -7.39
N TRP A 80 -20.59 0.97 -6.30
CA TRP A 80 -21.72 1.92 -6.30
C TRP A 80 -21.36 3.40 -6.42
N ASN A 81 -20.14 3.80 -6.03
CA ASN A 81 -19.74 5.21 -5.94
C ASN A 81 -18.29 5.45 -6.40
N VAL A 82 -17.92 4.93 -7.57
CA VAL A 82 -16.56 5.05 -8.14
C VAL A 82 -16.25 6.50 -8.54
N VAL A 83 -15.31 7.16 -7.85
CA VAL A 83 -14.85 8.53 -8.16
C VAL A 83 -13.39 8.54 -8.62
N TYR A 84 -13.03 9.51 -9.46
CA TYR A 84 -11.67 9.77 -9.90
C TYR A 84 -11.27 11.19 -9.53
N ARG A 85 -10.03 11.38 -9.10
CA ARG A 85 -9.53 12.67 -8.63
C ARG A 85 -8.35 13.14 -9.46
N TYR A 86 -8.35 14.43 -9.79
CA TYR A 86 -7.38 15.05 -10.69
C TYR A 86 -6.79 16.30 -10.03
N PRO A 87 -5.53 16.27 -9.58
CA PRO A 87 -4.86 17.44 -8.99
C PRO A 87 -4.40 18.43 -10.06
N PHE A 88 -4.29 19.70 -9.70
CA PHE A 88 -3.81 20.80 -10.55
C PHE A 88 -2.53 21.42 -9.94
N LYS A 89 -1.38 20.78 -10.18
CA LYS A 89 -0.09 21.17 -9.57
C LYS A 89 0.34 22.59 -9.92
N GLU A 90 0.02 23.07 -11.13
CA GLU A 90 0.33 24.42 -11.58
C GLU A 90 -0.40 25.47 -10.73
N ARG A 91 -1.65 25.18 -10.33
CA ARG A 91 -2.42 26.06 -9.42
C ARG A 91 -1.85 26.06 -8.01
N LEU A 92 -1.38 24.91 -7.53
CA LEU A 92 -0.71 24.78 -6.23
C LEU A 92 0.55 25.65 -6.20
N LEU A 93 1.43 25.50 -7.20
CA LEU A 93 2.69 26.23 -7.29
C LEU A 93 2.46 27.74 -7.46
N HIS A 94 1.50 28.15 -8.29
CA HIS A 94 1.15 29.57 -8.44
C HIS A 94 0.61 30.18 -7.13
N ARG A 95 -0.18 29.43 -6.35
CA ARG A 95 -0.81 29.94 -5.13
C ARG A 95 0.15 30.00 -3.95
N TYR A 96 0.92 28.95 -3.73
CA TYR A 96 1.75 28.81 -2.53
C TYR A 96 3.22 29.10 -2.78
N GLY A 97 3.74 28.94 -4.00
CA GLY A 97 5.15 29.17 -4.33
C GLY A 97 6.07 28.51 -3.31
N ASP A 98 6.89 29.31 -2.62
CA ASP A 98 7.83 28.86 -1.58
C ASP A 98 7.18 28.59 -0.21
N LYS A 99 5.86 28.65 -0.07
CA LYS A 99 5.13 28.40 1.19
C LYS A 99 4.61 26.96 1.34
N LEU A 100 5.17 26.03 0.58
CA LEU A 100 4.86 24.60 0.70
C LEU A 100 5.40 24.00 2.02
N PRO A 101 4.74 22.99 2.63
CA PRO A 101 5.15 22.44 3.93
C PRO A 101 6.41 21.56 3.86
N GLY A 102 7.06 21.32 5.00
CA GLY A 102 8.08 20.28 5.12
C GLY A 102 7.47 18.88 4.98
N VAL A 103 8.22 17.97 4.33
CA VAL A 103 7.83 16.58 4.08
C VAL A 103 8.90 15.65 4.65
N ASP A 104 8.49 14.82 5.59
CA ASP A 104 9.33 13.74 6.12
C ASP A 104 9.05 12.45 5.36
N ILE A 105 10.08 11.81 4.84
CA ILE A 105 9.97 10.59 4.05
C ILE A 105 10.57 9.45 4.85
N PHE A 106 9.76 8.44 5.16
CA PHE A 106 10.15 7.27 5.94
C PHE A 106 10.34 6.08 5.00
N VAL A 107 11.58 5.60 4.94
CA VAL A 107 11.95 4.34 4.27
C VAL A 107 12.23 3.32 5.37
N CYS A 108 11.52 2.20 5.37
CA CYS A 108 11.73 1.12 6.35
C CYS A 108 12.42 -0.06 5.68
N THR A 109 13.43 -0.63 6.36
CA THR A 109 14.06 -1.88 5.96
C THR A 109 14.18 -2.84 7.16
N ALA A 110 14.05 -4.14 6.90
CA ALA A 110 14.04 -5.21 7.89
C ALA A 110 15.44 -5.72 8.24
N ASP A 111 16.26 -6.04 7.24
CA ASP A 111 17.66 -6.45 7.38
C ASP A 111 18.36 -6.60 6.01
N PRO A 112 19.69 -6.50 5.95
CA PRO A 112 20.45 -6.53 4.69
C PRO A 112 20.44 -7.88 3.95
N ILE A 113 19.98 -8.97 4.56
CA ILE A 113 19.92 -10.29 3.90
C ILE A 113 18.63 -10.41 3.11
N MET A 114 17.51 -10.09 3.76
CA MET A 114 16.19 -10.10 3.14
C MET A 114 16.01 -8.96 2.15
N GLU A 115 16.60 -7.80 2.46
CA GLU A 115 16.48 -6.57 1.69
C GLU A 115 17.89 -5.99 1.46
N PRO A 116 18.54 -6.38 0.34
CA PRO A 116 19.93 -5.99 0.08
C PRO A 116 20.15 -4.48 0.18
N PRO A 117 21.25 -4.00 0.81
CA PRO A 117 21.49 -2.56 0.96
C PRO A 117 21.47 -1.78 -0.36
N THR A 118 21.89 -2.41 -1.44
CA THR A 118 21.85 -1.89 -2.82
C THR A 118 20.43 -1.61 -3.31
N LEU A 119 19.45 -2.42 -2.91
CA LEU A 119 18.02 -2.16 -3.18
C LEU A 119 17.56 -0.93 -2.38
N VAL A 120 17.86 -0.92 -1.08
CA VAL A 120 17.45 0.13 -0.14
C VAL A 120 17.94 1.51 -0.59
N ILE A 121 19.22 1.63 -0.96
CA ILE A 121 19.82 2.93 -1.33
C ILE A 121 19.27 3.47 -2.65
N ASN A 122 18.85 2.62 -3.59
CA ASN A 122 18.21 3.09 -4.82
C ASN A 122 16.84 3.72 -4.55
N THR A 123 16.09 3.19 -3.58
CA THR A 123 14.85 3.80 -3.10
C THR A 123 15.12 5.12 -2.37
N VAL A 124 16.15 5.17 -1.50
CA VAL A 124 16.56 6.41 -0.82
C VAL A 124 16.94 7.50 -1.82
N LEU A 125 17.81 7.20 -2.79
CA LEU A 125 18.24 8.15 -3.82
C LEU A 125 17.07 8.63 -4.68
N SER A 126 16.11 7.75 -4.96
CA SER A 126 14.89 8.08 -5.68
C SER A 126 14.02 9.09 -4.93
N VAL A 127 13.77 8.88 -3.63
CA VAL A 127 12.94 9.80 -2.83
C VAL A 127 13.67 11.07 -2.41
N MET A 128 15.00 11.11 -2.43
CA MET A 128 15.76 12.36 -2.29
C MET A 128 15.65 13.26 -3.53
N SER A 129 15.25 12.71 -4.68
CA SER A 129 15.31 13.37 -6.00
C SER A 129 13.94 13.84 -6.50
N TYR A 130 12.99 14.14 -5.61
CA TYR A 130 11.70 14.74 -5.97
C TYR A 130 11.88 16.17 -6.51
N ASN A 131 10.93 16.60 -7.35
CA ASN A 131 10.80 17.99 -7.81
C ASN A 131 10.21 18.84 -6.66
N TYR A 132 11.00 19.07 -5.62
CA TYR A 132 10.61 19.82 -4.45
C TYR A 132 11.81 20.53 -3.85
N PRO A 133 11.63 21.64 -3.10
CA PRO A 133 12.74 22.31 -2.42
C PRO A 133 13.49 21.33 -1.49
N PRO A 134 14.80 21.10 -1.70
CA PRO A 134 15.59 20.13 -0.93
C PRO A 134 15.55 20.36 0.57
N GLU A 135 15.58 21.62 0.99
CA GLU A 135 15.54 22.04 2.40
C GLU A 135 14.20 21.72 3.09
N LYS A 136 13.19 21.30 2.33
CA LYS A 136 11.89 20.85 2.86
C LYS A 136 11.70 19.34 2.80
N ILE A 137 12.66 18.60 2.27
CA ILE A 137 12.65 17.13 2.29
C ILE A 137 13.59 16.66 3.40
N SER A 138 13.08 15.79 4.27
CA SER A 138 13.90 15.05 5.22
C SER A 138 13.63 13.55 5.07
N VAL A 139 14.65 12.80 4.65
CA VAL A 139 14.57 11.36 4.43
C VAL A 139 15.13 10.63 5.65
N TYR A 140 14.35 9.70 6.18
CA TYR A 140 14.68 8.85 7.31
C TYR A 140 14.71 7.39 6.84
N LEU A 141 15.89 6.75 6.92
CA LEU A 141 16.01 5.31 6.78
C LEU A 141 15.91 4.67 8.16
N SER A 142 14.82 3.94 8.41
CA SER A 142 14.67 3.07 9.58
C SER A 142 15.17 1.67 9.25
N ASP A 143 16.25 1.27 9.90
CA ASP A 143 16.83 -0.06 9.78
C ASP A 143 16.45 -0.90 11.01
N ASP A 144 15.51 -1.83 10.83
CA ASP A 144 15.10 -2.77 11.88
C ASP A 144 16.16 -3.85 12.13
N GLY A 145 17.13 -4.02 11.24
CA GLY A 145 18.27 -4.90 11.40
C GLY A 145 19.37 -4.31 12.26
N GLY A 146 19.44 -2.98 12.36
CA GLY A 146 20.52 -2.26 13.03
C GLY A 146 21.88 -2.61 12.44
N SER A 147 21.97 -2.75 11.11
CA SER A 147 23.14 -3.28 10.42
C SER A 147 24.12 -2.18 10.03
N GLU A 148 25.40 -2.38 10.38
CA GLU A 148 26.48 -1.52 9.92
C GLU A 148 26.62 -1.50 8.39
N LEU A 149 26.27 -2.60 7.70
CA LEU A 149 26.33 -2.71 6.23
C LEU A 149 25.32 -1.76 5.57
N THR A 150 24.11 -1.69 6.14
CA THR A 150 23.05 -0.78 5.69
C THR A 150 23.45 0.68 5.95
N PHE A 151 24.05 0.96 7.10
CA PHE A 151 24.59 2.28 7.42
C PHE A 151 25.71 2.69 6.45
N TYR A 152 26.64 1.78 6.13
CA TYR A 152 27.69 2.02 5.13
C TYR A 152 27.12 2.30 3.74
N ALA A 153 26.15 1.50 3.29
CA ALA A 153 25.49 1.73 2.01
C ALA A 153 24.84 3.12 1.97
N LEU A 154 24.22 3.55 3.07
CA LEU A 154 23.63 4.89 3.15
C LEU A 154 24.68 6.00 3.09
N LEU A 155 25.87 5.80 3.68
CA LEU A 155 27.00 6.74 3.57
C LEU A 155 27.49 6.84 2.11
N GLU A 156 27.67 5.71 1.43
CA GLU A 156 28.01 5.66 0.00
C GLU A 156 26.96 6.37 -0.86
N ALA A 157 25.68 6.13 -0.59
CA ALA A 157 24.57 6.79 -1.26
C ALA A 157 24.56 8.30 -1.00
N SER A 158 24.89 8.75 0.21
CA SER A 158 24.98 10.17 0.53
C SER A 158 26.03 10.89 -0.31
N ASN A 159 27.18 10.26 -0.55
CA ASN A 159 28.22 10.79 -1.41
C ASN A 159 27.77 10.84 -2.88
N PHE A 160 27.17 9.76 -3.37
CA PHE A 160 26.65 9.71 -4.74
C PHE A 160 25.50 10.70 -4.98
N SER A 161 24.69 11.00 -3.95
CA SER A 161 23.57 11.94 -4.05
C SER A 161 23.99 13.35 -4.50
N LYS A 162 25.22 13.77 -4.16
CA LYS A 162 25.84 15.04 -4.61
C LYS A 162 25.98 15.17 -6.13
N HIS A 163 26.01 14.03 -6.82
CA HIS A 163 26.08 13.94 -8.28
C HIS A 163 24.71 13.60 -8.88
N TRP A 164 23.98 12.69 -8.25
CA TRP A 164 22.71 12.18 -8.77
C TRP A 164 21.58 13.21 -8.77
N ILE A 165 21.42 13.95 -7.67
CA ILE A 165 20.33 14.94 -7.52
C ILE A 165 20.45 16.09 -8.54
N PRO A 166 21.61 16.76 -8.72
CA PRO A 166 21.74 17.79 -9.74
C PRO A 166 21.54 17.24 -11.15
N PHE A 167 22.10 16.05 -11.46
CA PHE A 167 21.88 15.37 -12.73
C PHE A 167 20.39 15.11 -13.00
N CYS A 168 19.66 14.61 -12.00
CA CYS A 168 18.22 14.40 -12.07
C CYS A 168 17.45 15.68 -12.42
N LYS A 169 17.79 16.79 -11.76
CA LYS A 169 17.12 18.08 -11.96
C LYS A 169 17.45 18.69 -13.31
N LYS A 170 18.73 18.64 -13.71
CA LYS A 170 19.23 19.22 -14.96
C LYS A 170 18.63 18.55 -16.20
N PHE A 171 18.54 17.21 -16.19
CA PHE A 171 18.09 16.43 -17.35
C PHE A 171 16.69 15.84 -17.22
N MET A 172 15.94 16.22 -16.18
CA MET A 172 14.59 15.70 -15.91
C MET A 172 14.51 14.15 -15.95
N VAL A 173 15.51 13.50 -15.34
CA VAL A 173 15.69 12.04 -15.34
C VAL A 173 14.48 11.30 -14.78
N GLU A 174 13.96 10.32 -15.50
CA GLU A 174 12.87 9.47 -15.02
C GLU A 174 13.11 8.01 -15.45
N PRO A 175 12.93 7.01 -14.56
CA PRO A 175 12.62 7.11 -13.12
C PRO A 175 13.75 7.73 -12.28
N ARG A 176 13.44 8.15 -11.04
CA ARG A 176 14.43 8.74 -10.11
C ARG A 176 15.34 7.72 -9.43
N SER A 177 15.00 6.42 -9.51
CA SER A 177 15.85 5.34 -9.03
C SER A 177 17.00 5.10 -10.03
N PRO A 178 18.28 5.26 -9.63
CA PRO A 178 19.42 5.04 -10.52
C PRO A 178 19.43 3.63 -11.14
N ALA A 179 19.17 2.59 -10.33
CA ALA A 179 19.08 1.21 -10.82
C ALA A 179 18.03 1.05 -11.91
N ALA A 180 16.82 1.57 -11.69
CA ALA A 180 15.74 1.48 -12.66
C ALA A 180 16.04 2.32 -13.92
N TYR A 181 16.60 3.51 -13.74
CA TYR A 181 16.94 4.41 -14.83
C TYR A 181 17.99 3.80 -15.77
N PHE A 182 19.13 3.35 -15.24
CA PHE A 182 20.22 2.78 -16.03
C PHE A 182 19.90 1.39 -16.60
N ALA A 183 18.92 0.68 -16.06
CA ALA A 183 18.42 -0.57 -16.65
C ALA A 183 17.51 -0.33 -17.87
N GLN A 184 16.81 0.81 -17.92
CA GLN A 184 15.83 1.12 -18.97
C GLN A 184 16.41 1.99 -20.09
N HIS A 185 17.48 2.75 -19.83
CA HIS A 185 18.02 3.72 -20.77
C HIS A 185 19.41 3.32 -21.28
N THR A 186 19.62 3.51 -22.58
CA THR A 186 20.93 3.46 -23.22
C THR A 186 21.57 4.85 -23.22
N GLU A 187 22.84 4.90 -23.61
CA GLU A 187 23.57 6.16 -23.75
C GLU A 187 22.82 7.11 -24.71
N PRO A 188 22.62 8.38 -24.33
CA PRO A 188 21.89 9.34 -25.15
C PRO A 188 22.71 9.83 -26.35
N HIS A 189 22.03 10.30 -27.41
CA HIS A 189 22.69 10.77 -28.64
C HIS A 189 23.30 12.18 -28.54
N ASP A 190 22.82 13.03 -27.62
CA ASP A 190 23.40 14.36 -27.38
C ASP A 190 24.78 14.21 -26.71
N THR A 191 25.82 14.74 -27.35
CA THR A 191 27.22 14.58 -26.93
C THR A 191 27.52 15.13 -25.55
N THR A 192 26.90 16.24 -25.15
CA THR A 192 27.15 16.86 -23.82
C THR A 192 26.46 16.03 -22.75
N TYR A 193 25.21 15.66 -22.99
CA TYR A 193 24.45 14.81 -22.10
C TYR A 193 25.05 13.40 -21.99
N ALA A 194 25.56 12.83 -23.08
CA ALA A 194 26.21 11.52 -23.12
C ALA A 194 27.44 11.47 -22.21
N HIS A 195 28.29 12.50 -22.25
CA HIS A 195 29.47 12.55 -21.40
C HIS A 195 29.12 12.60 -19.90
N GLU A 196 28.17 13.46 -19.51
CA GLU A 196 27.70 13.53 -18.13
C GLU A 196 27.00 12.22 -17.72
N TRP A 197 26.12 11.68 -18.57
CA TRP A 197 25.42 10.42 -18.34
C TRP A 197 26.40 9.26 -18.08
N LEU A 198 27.45 9.12 -18.91
CA LEU A 198 28.45 8.08 -18.77
C LEU A 198 29.27 8.26 -17.48
N SER A 199 29.60 9.50 -17.13
CA SER A 199 30.29 9.83 -15.87
C SER A 199 29.45 9.42 -14.65
N ILE A 200 28.16 9.80 -14.62
CA ILE A 200 27.25 9.44 -13.54
C ILE A 200 27.03 7.93 -13.47
N LYS A 201 26.90 7.25 -14.62
CA LYS A 201 26.77 5.79 -14.67
C LYS A 201 27.99 5.09 -14.06
N LYS A 202 29.20 5.52 -14.40
CA LYS A 202 30.44 4.99 -13.80
C LYS A 202 30.49 5.21 -12.29
N LEU A 203 30.08 6.39 -11.81
CA LEU A 203 30.00 6.68 -10.37
C LEU A 203 28.98 5.77 -9.67
N TYR A 204 27.83 5.54 -10.29
CA TYR A 204 26.80 4.63 -9.78
C TYR A 204 27.31 3.18 -9.70
N GLU A 205 27.90 2.67 -10.78
CA GLU A 205 28.46 1.31 -10.83
C GLU A 205 29.59 1.13 -9.81
N SER A 206 30.42 2.16 -9.64
CA SER A 206 31.49 2.18 -8.63
C SER A 206 30.95 2.14 -7.20
N MET A 207 29.93 2.97 -6.89
CA MET A 207 29.24 2.94 -5.60
C MET A 207 28.61 1.58 -5.33
N LYS A 208 27.86 1.04 -6.31
CA LYS A 208 27.23 -0.26 -6.22
C LYS A 208 28.25 -1.37 -5.93
N SER A 209 29.36 -1.39 -6.67
CA SER A 209 30.41 -2.39 -6.50
C SER A 209 31.06 -2.34 -5.12
N ARG A 210 31.28 -1.14 -4.54
CA ARG A 210 31.79 -1.01 -3.17
C ARG A 210 30.81 -1.57 -2.14
N ILE A 211 29.52 -1.26 -2.28
CA ILE A 211 28.46 -1.77 -1.40
C ILE A 211 28.39 -3.29 -1.49
N ASP A 212 28.28 -3.83 -2.71
CA ASP A 212 28.14 -5.27 -2.93
C ASP A 212 29.37 -6.04 -2.38
N SER A 213 30.59 -5.52 -2.59
CA SER A 213 31.81 -6.12 -2.04
C SER A 213 31.83 -6.17 -0.51
N VAL A 214 31.41 -5.09 0.17
CA VAL A 214 31.33 -5.06 1.64
C VAL A 214 30.23 -5.99 2.17
N VAL A 215 29.10 -6.09 1.47
CA VAL A 215 28.02 -7.03 1.81
C VAL A 215 28.49 -8.48 1.65
N GLU A 216 29.21 -8.80 0.58
CA GLU A 216 29.80 -10.13 0.35
C GLU A 216 30.85 -10.50 1.42
N MET A 217 31.68 -9.55 1.84
CA MET A 217 32.64 -9.75 2.94
C MET A 217 31.94 -9.90 4.30
N GLY A 218 30.73 -9.36 4.44
CA GLY A 218 29.94 -9.40 5.68
C GLY A 218 30.50 -8.53 6.82
N CYS A 219 31.53 -7.73 6.55
CA CYS A 219 32.15 -6.85 7.53
C CYS A 219 32.73 -5.59 6.88
N ILE A 220 32.84 -4.52 7.67
CA ILE A 220 33.45 -3.26 7.26
C ILE A 220 34.89 -3.19 7.79
N SER A 221 35.84 -2.89 6.89
CA SER A 221 37.25 -2.77 7.24
C SER A 221 37.52 -1.65 8.24
N LYS A 222 38.62 -1.75 8.99
CA LYS A 222 38.96 -0.76 10.02
C LYS A 222 39.21 0.63 9.41
N GLU A 223 39.81 0.67 8.22
CA GLU A 223 40.09 1.90 7.50
C GLU A 223 38.81 2.66 7.14
N ILE A 224 37.75 1.95 6.74
CA ILE A 224 36.44 2.55 6.45
C ILE A 224 35.75 3.00 7.74
N ARG A 225 35.84 2.20 8.81
CA ARG A 225 35.28 2.57 10.13
C ARG A 225 35.89 3.86 10.66
N ASP A 226 37.22 4.00 10.54
CA ASP A 226 37.95 5.16 11.06
C ASP A 226 37.66 6.45 10.27
N GLN A 227 37.11 6.35 9.05
CA GLN A 227 36.71 7.51 8.24
C GLN A 227 35.44 8.21 8.75
N HIS A 228 34.57 7.51 9.51
CA HIS A 228 33.30 8.07 9.96
C HIS A 228 32.97 7.68 11.41
N LYS A 229 32.93 8.69 12.30
CA LYS A 229 32.69 8.49 13.74
C LYS A 229 31.39 7.73 14.07
N GLY A 230 30.40 7.79 13.19
CA GLY A 230 29.14 7.05 13.33
C GLY A 230 29.30 5.53 13.48
N PHE A 231 30.38 4.93 12.96
CA PHE A 231 30.63 3.49 13.13
C PHE A 231 30.95 3.08 14.57
N SER A 232 31.26 4.03 15.46
CA SER A 232 31.51 3.75 16.89
C SER A 232 30.30 3.17 17.64
N GLU A 233 29.10 3.30 17.06
CA GLU A 233 27.86 2.73 17.59
C GLU A 233 27.82 1.19 17.50
N TRP A 234 28.57 0.59 16.57
CA TRP A 234 28.65 -0.85 16.32
C TRP A 234 29.89 -1.47 16.97
N ASN A 235 29.73 -1.90 18.22
CA ASN A 235 30.73 -2.68 18.96
C ASN A 235 30.39 -4.18 18.99
N SER A 236 31.29 -5.01 19.54
CA SER A 236 31.14 -6.48 19.56
C SER A 236 29.93 -7.01 20.33
N LYS A 237 29.23 -6.18 21.12
CA LYS A 237 28.04 -6.55 21.88
C LYS A 237 26.73 -6.24 21.14
N VAL A 238 26.80 -5.49 20.03
CA VAL A 238 25.63 -5.08 19.24
C VAL A 238 25.17 -6.24 18.37
N THR A 239 23.90 -6.62 18.50
CA THR A 239 23.27 -7.65 17.67
C THR A 239 21.93 -7.15 17.14
N LYS A 240 21.38 -7.76 16.08
CA LYS A 240 20.04 -7.45 15.53
C LYS A 240 18.91 -7.45 16.57
N ARG A 241 19.05 -8.20 17.67
CA ARG A 241 18.02 -8.35 18.71
C ARG A 241 18.33 -7.59 20.00
N ASP A 242 19.56 -7.12 20.17
CA ASP A 242 20.02 -6.44 21.38
C ASP A 242 21.01 -5.33 21.02
N HIS A 243 20.51 -4.11 21.01
CA HIS A 243 21.30 -2.92 20.73
C HIS A 243 20.59 -1.66 21.24
N GLN A 244 21.37 -0.64 21.60
CA GLN A 244 20.85 0.69 21.90
C GLN A 244 20.23 1.34 20.66
N SER A 245 19.47 2.43 20.86
CA SER A 245 19.02 3.25 19.73
C SER A 245 20.22 3.94 19.07
N ILE A 246 20.29 3.88 17.74
CA ILE A 246 21.31 4.52 16.92
C ILE A 246 20.62 5.55 16.03
N VAL A 247 21.02 6.82 16.12
CA VAL A 247 20.52 7.90 15.27
C VAL A 247 21.71 8.67 14.72
N GLN A 248 21.84 8.69 13.39
CA GLN A 248 22.95 9.37 12.71
C GLN A 248 22.38 10.29 11.63
N ILE A 249 22.67 11.60 11.74
CA ILE A 249 22.35 12.58 10.70
C ILE A 249 23.52 12.59 9.71
N ILE A 250 23.35 11.97 8.55
CA ILE A 250 24.40 11.82 7.54
C ILE A 250 24.51 13.08 6.69
N ILE A 251 23.37 13.68 6.34
CA ILE A 251 23.29 14.99 5.70
C ILE A 251 22.40 15.85 6.60
N ASP A 252 22.97 16.88 7.22
CA ASP A 252 22.19 17.84 8.00
C ASP A 252 21.66 18.94 7.07
N GLY A 253 20.39 18.86 6.69
CA GLY A 253 19.76 19.87 5.83
C GLY A 253 19.65 21.27 6.46
N ARG A 254 19.95 21.41 7.77
CA ARG A 254 20.03 22.71 8.46
C ARG A 254 21.40 23.35 8.27
N ASP A 255 22.42 22.56 7.97
CA ASP A 255 23.76 23.04 7.65
C ASP A 255 23.77 23.61 6.24
N THR A 256 24.12 24.90 6.12
CA THR A 256 24.18 25.58 4.84
C THR A 256 25.32 25.09 3.95
N THR A 257 26.27 24.34 4.51
CA THR A 257 27.40 23.73 3.78
C THR A 257 27.07 22.34 3.22
N ALA A 258 25.95 21.75 3.60
CA ALA A 258 25.46 20.48 3.06
C ALA A 258 24.88 20.66 1.65
N VAL A 259 25.77 20.85 0.68
CA VAL A 259 25.43 21.14 -0.72
C VAL A 259 25.86 20.03 -1.68
N ASP A 260 25.19 19.97 -2.82
CA ASP A 260 25.58 19.19 -3.98
C ASP A 260 26.74 19.86 -4.74
N ASN A 261 27.22 19.21 -5.81
CA ASN A 261 28.35 19.72 -6.58
C ASN A 261 28.03 20.99 -7.38
N ASP A 262 26.75 21.35 -7.53
CA ASP A 262 26.30 22.61 -8.13
C ASP A 262 26.10 23.71 -7.06
N GLY A 263 26.45 23.44 -5.80
CA GLY A 263 26.32 24.38 -4.69
C GLY A 263 24.89 24.53 -4.15
N ARG A 264 23.96 23.63 -4.52
CA ARG A 264 22.56 23.66 -4.05
C ARG A 264 22.40 22.76 -2.82
N ARG A 265 21.50 23.13 -1.91
CA ARG A 265 21.26 22.33 -0.69
C ARG A 265 20.80 20.91 -1.00
N LEU A 266 21.26 19.96 -0.19
CA LEU A 266 20.79 18.57 -0.22
C LEU A 266 19.64 18.35 0.76
N PRO A 267 18.74 17.39 0.49
CA PRO A 267 17.77 16.92 1.47
C PRO A 267 18.45 16.37 2.73
N MET A 268 17.82 16.56 3.89
CA MET A 268 18.29 15.94 5.12
C MET A 268 18.22 14.41 5.00
N LEU A 269 19.25 13.72 5.46
CA LEU A 269 19.33 12.26 5.44
C LEU A 269 19.70 11.73 6.82
N VAL A 270 18.82 10.92 7.41
CA VAL A 270 18.95 10.41 8.77
C VAL A 270 18.84 8.90 8.78
N TYR A 271 19.84 8.23 9.36
CA TYR A 271 19.77 6.81 9.70
C TYR A 271 19.19 6.64 11.11
N VAL A 272 18.27 5.70 11.27
CA VAL A 272 17.66 5.36 12.55
C VAL A 272 17.61 3.84 12.72
N ALA A 273 18.22 3.32 13.78
CA ALA A 273 17.93 2.00 14.32
C ALA A 273 17.36 2.19 15.72
N ARG A 274 16.12 1.76 15.93
CA ARG A 274 15.46 1.87 17.24
C ARG A 274 16.08 0.89 18.23
N GLU A 275 16.02 1.21 19.53
CA GLU A 275 16.46 0.27 20.56
C GLU A 275 15.69 -1.06 20.46
N LYS A 276 16.43 -2.17 20.58
CA LYS A 276 15.89 -3.52 20.67
C LYS A 276 16.50 -4.23 21.86
N ARG A 277 15.65 -4.96 22.58
CA ARG A 277 16.01 -5.81 23.72
C ARG A 277 15.28 -7.14 23.60
N PRO A 278 15.90 -8.29 23.91
CA PRO A 278 15.29 -9.60 23.73
C PRO A 278 13.94 -9.81 24.44
N GLN A 279 13.71 -9.11 25.56
CA GLN A 279 12.50 -9.25 26.37
C GLN A 279 11.32 -8.41 25.89
N TRP A 280 11.51 -7.52 24.90
CA TRP A 280 10.51 -6.54 24.51
C TRP A 280 10.03 -6.75 23.06
N PRO A 281 8.72 -6.94 22.83
CA PRO A 281 8.19 -7.09 21.49
C PRO A 281 8.35 -5.78 20.71
N HIS A 282 8.94 -5.87 19.53
CA HIS A 282 9.26 -4.69 18.74
C HIS A 282 8.13 -4.28 17.78
N ASN A 283 7.12 -5.10 17.52
CA ASN A 283 5.98 -4.74 16.64
C ASN A 283 6.39 -4.38 15.19
N PHE A 284 7.47 -5.00 14.67
CA PHE A 284 7.88 -4.91 13.26
C PHE A 284 7.80 -3.48 12.68
N LYS A 285 7.22 -3.32 11.48
CA LYS A 285 7.10 -2.05 10.75
C LYS A 285 6.27 -1.01 11.51
N ALA A 286 5.17 -1.41 12.16
CA ALA A 286 4.38 -0.52 13.02
C ALA A 286 5.24 0.22 14.05
N GLY A 287 6.09 -0.52 14.76
CA GLY A 287 6.95 0.05 15.78
C GLY A 287 8.10 0.89 15.22
N ALA A 288 8.61 0.54 14.03
CA ALA A 288 9.63 1.31 13.31
C ALA A 288 9.07 2.68 12.89
N MET A 289 7.91 2.68 12.22
CA MET A 289 7.16 3.88 11.86
C MET A 289 6.85 4.76 13.07
N ASN A 290 6.43 4.17 14.19
CA ASN A 290 6.14 4.93 15.41
C ASN A 290 7.40 5.56 16.03
N ALA A 291 8.56 4.89 15.93
CA ALA A 291 9.83 5.48 16.33
C ALA A 291 10.20 6.66 15.42
N LEU A 292 10.07 6.51 14.10
CA LEU A 292 10.33 7.58 13.13
C LEU A 292 9.42 8.80 13.32
N ILE A 293 8.13 8.61 13.63
CA ILE A 293 7.22 9.72 13.94
C ILE A 293 7.76 10.57 15.11
N ARG A 294 8.28 9.91 16.16
CA ARG A 294 8.87 10.60 17.32
C ARG A 294 10.20 11.27 16.98
N VAL A 295 11.10 10.56 16.31
CA VAL A 295 12.43 11.09 15.95
C VAL A 295 12.30 12.30 15.02
N SER A 296 11.51 12.19 13.95
CA SER A 296 11.27 13.30 13.01
C SER A 296 10.58 14.51 13.67
N SER A 297 9.76 14.29 14.71
CA SER A 297 9.13 15.41 15.45
C SER A 297 10.12 16.24 16.26
N GLU A 298 11.32 15.72 16.53
CA GLU A 298 12.39 16.47 17.19
C GLU A 298 13.36 17.08 16.17
N ILE A 299 13.58 16.43 15.03
CA ILE A 299 14.60 16.81 14.05
C ILE A 299 14.05 17.79 13.00
N SER A 300 13.10 17.38 12.17
CA SER A 300 12.65 18.12 10.97
C SER A 300 11.26 18.73 11.11
N LYS A 301 10.37 18.10 11.88
CA LYS A 301 8.98 18.55 12.15
C LYS A 301 8.15 18.73 10.88
N GLY A 302 8.36 17.91 9.84
CA GLY A 302 7.59 17.98 8.59
C GLY A 302 6.09 17.79 8.84
N ALA A 303 5.25 18.65 8.26
CA ALA A 303 3.80 18.58 8.45
C ALA A 303 3.16 17.38 7.72
N ILE A 304 3.81 16.92 6.64
CA ILE A 304 3.45 15.75 5.86
C ILE A 304 4.48 14.65 6.08
N ILE A 305 4.01 13.40 6.17
CA ILE A 305 4.84 12.21 6.26
C ILE A 305 4.53 11.33 5.04
N LEU A 306 5.51 11.05 4.20
CA LEU A 306 5.43 9.99 3.19
C LEU A 306 6.05 8.73 3.76
N ASN A 307 5.35 7.60 3.69
CA ASN A 307 5.96 6.30 3.98
C ASN A 307 6.09 5.46 2.70
N VAL A 308 7.25 4.83 2.55
CA VAL A 308 7.56 3.92 1.46
C VAL A 308 8.29 2.69 2.00
N ASP A 309 8.04 1.54 1.39
CA ASP A 309 8.86 0.35 1.58
C ASP A 309 10.18 0.49 0.83
N CYS A 310 11.23 -0.19 1.30
CA CYS A 310 12.56 -0.10 0.69
C CYS A 310 12.63 -0.67 -0.73
N ASP A 311 11.65 -1.50 -1.13
CA ASP A 311 11.50 -2.04 -2.48
C ASP A 311 10.55 -1.20 -3.36
N MET A 312 10.03 -0.07 -2.87
CA MET A 312 9.08 0.80 -3.57
C MET A 312 9.71 2.19 -3.84
N TYR A 313 10.32 2.34 -5.01
CA TYR A 313 10.95 3.62 -5.40
C TYR A 313 9.94 4.59 -6.03
N SER A 314 10.27 5.88 -6.02
CA SER A 314 9.51 6.91 -6.69
C SER A 314 9.80 6.97 -8.19
N ASN A 315 8.76 6.73 -8.98
CA ASN A 315 8.78 6.84 -10.45
C ASN A 315 8.27 8.20 -10.95
N ASN A 316 7.35 8.85 -10.22
CA ASN A 316 6.89 10.20 -10.52
C ASN A 316 7.56 11.23 -9.60
N PRO A 317 8.45 12.12 -10.11
CA PRO A 317 9.10 13.13 -9.30
C PRO A 317 8.18 14.27 -8.83
N ASP A 318 6.95 14.33 -9.32
CA ASP A 318 5.95 15.33 -8.93
C ASP A 318 4.98 14.82 -7.85
N ALA A 319 5.13 13.56 -7.39
CA ALA A 319 4.16 12.93 -6.48
C ALA A 319 3.89 13.73 -5.20
N ILE A 320 4.90 14.41 -4.64
CA ILE A 320 4.73 15.31 -3.48
C ILE A 320 3.75 16.44 -3.82
N GLN A 321 3.97 17.14 -4.94
CA GLN A 321 3.15 18.27 -5.34
C GLN A 321 1.71 17.83 -5.67
N GLU A 322 1.57 16.69 -6.34
CA GLU A 322 0.26 16.11 -6.66
C GLU A 322 -0.52 15.73 -5.39
N ALA A 323 0.15 15.15 -4.38
CA ALA A 323 -0.46 14.87 -3.09
C ALA A 323 -0.86 16.15 -2.35
N LEU A 324 -0.02 17.18 -2.37
CA LEU A 324 -0.27 18.46 -1.71
C LEU A 324 -1.47 19.21 -2.29
N CYS A 325 -1.81 19.00 -3.56
CA CYS A 325 -3.04 19.56 -4.14
C CYS A 325 -4.29 19.13 -3.36
N PHE A 326 -4.32 17.91 -2.83
CA PHE A 326 -5.43 17.44 -1.99
C PHE A 326 -5.37 18.06 -0.60
N PHE A 327 -4.20 18.07 0.02
CA PHE A 327 -4.03 18.54 1.40
C PHE A 327 -4.23 20.04 1.57
N MET A 328 -3.77 20.84 0.61
CA MET A 328 -3.71 22.30 0.68
C MET A 328 -4.89 22.98 -0.03
N ASP A 329 -5.87 22.20 -0.48
CA ASP A 329 -7.13 22.73 -0.98
C ASP A 329 -7.89 23.44 0.16
N GLU A 330 -8.36 24.66 -0.09
CA GLU A 330 -8.93 25.53 0.94
C GLU A 330 -10.29 25.03 1.45
N GLU A 331 -11.08 24.43 0.57
CA GLU A 331 -12.41 23.96 0.89
C GLU A 331 -12.41 22.56 1.50
N ARG A 332 -11.59 21.66 0.96
CA ARG A 332 -11.66 20.24 1.31
C ARG A 332 -10.38 19.71 1.94
N GLY A 333 -9.24 20.36 1.75
CA GLY A 333 -7.95 19.80 2.18
C GLY A 333 -7.82 19.60 3.69
N HIS A 334 -8.50 20.43 4.48
CA HIS A 334 -8.54 20.32 5.93
C HIS A 334 -9.22 19.03 6.45
N GLU A 335 -10.05 18.35 5.65
CA GLU A 335 -10.71 17.10 6.04
C GLU A 335 -9.87 15.86 5.71
N ILE A 336 -8.81 16.03 4.89
CA ILE A 336 -8.00 14.94 4.35
C ILE A 336 -6.85 14.62 5.30
N SER A 337 -6.82 13.37 5.76
CA SER A 337 -5.76 12.83 6.59
C SER A 337 -4.65 12.18 5.77
N TYR A 338 -4.98 11.47 4.69
CA TYR A 338 -3.95 10.83 3.88
C TYR A 338 -4.38 10.65 2.42
N VAL A 339 -3.38 10.64 1.54
CA VAL A 339 -3.49 10.38 0.11
C VAL A 339 -2.71 9.10 -0.18
N GLN A 340 -3.44 8.05 -0.51
CA GLN A 340 -2.90 6.73 -0.85
C GLN A 340 -2.73 6.63 -2.37
N PHE A 341 -1.53 6.26 -2.80
CA PHE A 341 -1.24 5.90 -4.19
C PHE A 341 -1.29 4.38 -4.40
N PRO A 342 -1.54 3.92 -5.64
CA PRO A 342 -1.41 2.51 -5.99
C PRO A 342 0.00 1.96 -5.72
N GLN A 343 0.06 0.71 -5.27
CA GLN A 343 1.28 -0.09 -5.28
C GLN A 343 1.38 -0.79 -6.64
N ASN A 344 2.22 -0.29 -7.53
CA ASN A 344 2.44 -0.85 -8.86
C ASN A 344 3.83 -1.51 -8.95
N PHE A 345 4.02 -2.36 -9.96
CA PHE A 345 5.21 -3.19 -10.08
C PHE A 345 5.77 -3.15 -11.49
N CYS A 346 7.10 -3.03 -11.63
CA CYS A 346 7.75 -2.89 -12.93
C CYS A 346 7.97 -4.22 -13.67
N ASN A 347 7.92 -5.36 -12.97
CA ASN A 347 8.21 -6.69 -13.51
C ASN A 347 6.94 -7.50 -13.88
N ILE A 348 5.81 -6.83 -14.10
CA ILE A 348 4.57 -7.47 -14.56
C ILE A 348 4.69 -7.79 -16.05
N THR A 349 4.45 -9.06 -16.39
CA THR A 349 4.37 -9.49 -17.80
C THR A 349 3.00 -9.14 -18.40
N GLU A 350 2.92 -8.98 -19.71
CA GLU A 350 1.69 -8.63 -20.45
C GLU A 350 0.45 -9.45 -20.04
N ASN A 351 0.65 -10.74 -19.77
CA ASN A 351 -0.43 -11.67 -19.43
C ASN A 351 -0.57 -11.94 -17.93
N ASP A 352 0.25 -11.31 -17.09
CA ASP A 352 0.25 -11.39 -15.63
C ASP A 352 -0.14 -12.77 -15.07
N VAL A 353 0.76 -13.74 -15.27
CA VAL A 353 0.51 -15.17 -14.97
C VAL A 353 0.05 -15.40 -13.53
N TYR A 354 0.54 -14.59 -12.57
CA TYR A 354 0.19 -14.69 -11.15
C TYR A 354 -0.83 -13.65 -10.69
N SER A 355 -1.27 -12.77 -11.60
CA SER A 355 -2.31 -11.76 -11.35
C SER A 355 -1.92 -10.81 -10.21
N ASN A 356 -0.67 -10.33 -10.25
CA ASN A 356 -0.07 -9.46 -9.26
C ASN A 356 -0.31 -7.96 -9.52
N ALA A 357 -0.74 -7.56 -10.71
CA ALA A 357 -0.95 -6.16 -11.07
C ALA A 357 -2.17 -5.52 -10.36
N VAL A 358 -3.14 -6.34 -9.96
CA VAL A 358 -4.37 -5.94 -9.23
C VAL A 358 -5.08 -4.71 -9.86
N VAL A 359 -5.17 -4.61 -11.18
CA VAL A 359 -5.64 -3.37 -11.84
C VAL A 359 -7.08 -3.00 -11.55
N VAL A 360 -8.00 -3.97 -11.44
CA VAL A 360 -9.42 -3.71 -11.13
C VAL A 360 -9.55 -3.13 -9.73
N PHE A 361 -8.72 -3.60 -8.80
CA PHE A 361 -8.61 -3.01 -7.47
C PHE A 361 -8.18 -1.53 -7.60
N ASN A 362 -7.08 -1.25 -8.30
CA ASN A 362 -6.54 0.10 -8.43
C ASN A 362 -7.43 1.09 -9.21
N LYS A 363 -8.22 0.61 -10.19
CA LYS A 363 -9.00 1.46 -11.12
C LYS A 363 -10.49 1.52 -10.83
N ILE A 364 -11.04 0.56 -10.08
CA ILE A 364 -12.48 0.46 -9.82
C ILE A 364 -12.77 0.32 -8.33
N GLU A 365 -12.22 -0.70 -7.66
CA GLU A 365 -12.66 -1.03 -6.29
C GLU A 365 -12.24 0.03 -5.27
N VAL A 366 -10.95 0.40 -5.24
CA VAL A 366 -10.47 1.44 -4.31
C VAL A 366 -11.06 2.82 -4.63
N PRO A 367 -11.15 3.26 -5.90
CA PRO A 367 -11.93 4.43 -6.28
C PRO A 367 -13.40 4.40 -5.84
N GLY A 368 -14.03 3.23 -5.76
CA GLY A 368 -15.37 3.07 -5.21
C GLY A 368 -15.46 3.34 -3.71
N ILE A 369 -14.43 2.94 -2.96
CA ILE A 369 -14.31 3.23 -1.53
C ILE A 369 -13.97 4.72 -1.32
N ASP A 370 -13.15 5.32 -2.19
CA ASP A 370 -12.83 6.75 -2.20
C ASP A 370 -14.05 7.64 -2.38
N GLY A 371 -15.08 7.16 -3.07
CA GLY A 371 -16.36 7.88 -3.16
C GLY A 371 -17.00 8.15 -1.79
N TYR A 372 -16.65 7.35 -0.78
CA TYR A 372 -17.08 7.55 0.61
C TYR A 372 -16.03 8.25 1.48
N GLY A 373 -14.86 8.61 0.93
CA GLY A 373 -13.73 9.20 1.64
C GLY A 373 -13.06 8.25 2.62
N ALA A 374 -13.09 6.94 2.35
CA ALA A 374 -12.76 5.89 3.30
C ALA A 374 -11.74 4.84 2.77
N VAL A 375 -10.85 5.25 1.87
CA VAL A 375 -9.79 4.41 1.29
C VAL A 375 -8.87 3.89 2.38
N PHE A 376 -8.55 2.60 2.39
CA PHE A 376 -7.60 2.00 3.34
C PHE A 376 -6.17 2.53 3.14
N TYR A 377 -5.39 2.48 4.22
CA TYR A 377 -3.95 2.69 4.17
C TYR A 377 -3.26 1.36 3.85
N CYS A 378 -2.48 1.31 2.78
CA CYS A 378 -1.87 0.08 2.22
C CYS A 378 -0.37 -0.08 2.56
N GLY A 379 0.14 0.63 3.57
CA GLY A 379 1.48 0.41 4.09
C GLY A 379 2.64 1.04 3.29
N THR A 380 2.42 1.51 2.06
CA THR A 380 3.46 2.15 1.22
C THR A 380 2.84 3.17 0.26
N GLY A 381 3.65 4.11 -0.26
CA GLY A 381 3.20 5.13 -1.21
C GLY A 381 2.07 6.01 -0.67
N CYS A 382 2.07 6.30 0.63
CA CYS A 382 1.01 7.03 1.29
C CYS A 382 1.54 8.30 1.94
N PHE A 383 0.94 9.44 1.59
CA PHE A 383 1.20 10.72 2.23
C PHE A 383 0.22 10.91 3.37
N HIS A 384 0.70 11.18 4.56
CA HIS A 384 -0.09 11.40 5.77
C HIS A 384 0.07 12.84 6.27
N ARG A 385 -1.04 13.44 6.69
CA ARG A 385 -1.03 14.59 7.59
C ARG A 385 -0.50 14.11 8.95
N ARG A 386 0.59 14.71 9.44
CA ARG A 386 1.25 14.26 10.68
C ARG A 386 0.29 14.18 11.86
N GLU A 387 -0.49 15.23 12.10
CA GLU A 387 -1.36 15.31 13.27
C GLU A 387 -2.44 14.22 13.34
N SER A 388 -3.02 13.82 12.21
CA SER A 388 -4.02 12.77 12.16
C SER A 388 -3.40 11.40 12.44
N LEU A 389 -2.21 11.14 11.87
CA LEU A 389 -1.41 9.95 12.15
C LEU A 389 -0.98 9.90 13.63
N CYS A 390 -0.65 11.05 14.22
CA CYS A 390 -0.32 11.18 15.64
C CYS A 390 -1.53 11.02 16.58
N GLY A 391 -2.76 10.95 16.07
CA GLY A 391 -3.94 10.64 16.86
C GLY A 391 -4.96 11.76 17.03
N ARG A 392 -4.76 12.91 16.37
CA ARG A 392 -5.72 14.03 16.42
C ARG A 392 -7.08 13.59 15.90
N LYS A 393 -8.14 13.96 16.61
CA LYS A 393 -9.52 13.79 16.13
C LYS A 393 -9.89 14.96 15.22
N TYR A 394 -10.58 14.68 14.12
CA TYR A 394 -11.05 15.73 13.23
C TYR A 394 -12.15 16.57 13.90
N SER A 395 -12.14 17.88 13.65
CA SER A 395 -13.19 18.83 14.03
C SER A 395 -13.49 19.73 12.83
N LYS A 396 -14.75 20.16 12.68
CA LYS A 396 -15.16 21.02 11.56
C LYS A 396 -14.51 22.41 11.59
N ASP A 397 -14.11 22.88 12.78
CA ASP A 397 -13.41 24.16 12.95
C ASP A 397 -11.92 24.06 12.62
N HIS A 398 -11.43 22.86 12.27
CA HIS A 398 -10.04 22.65 11.91
C HIS A 398 -9.73 23.33 10.57
N ARG A 399 -8.94 24.40 10.64
CA ARG A 399 -8.31 25.05 9.49
C ARG A 399 -6.86 24.55 9.47
N GLY A 400 -6.53 23.58 8.62
CA GLY A 400 -5.23 22.92 8.61
C GLY A 400 -4.06 23.89 8.69
N GLN A 401 -3.24 23.76 9.74
CA GLN A 401 -2.03 24.56 9.97
C GLN A 401 -0.82 23.82 9.40
N TRP A 402 0.04 24.56 8.71
CA TRP A 402 1.23 24.04 8.01
C TRP A 402 2.54 24.48 8.67
N ASP A 403 2.45 25.40 9.63
CA ASP A 403 3.51 25.92 10.47
C ASP A 403 3.61 25.08 11.76
N GLY A 404 4.79 24.50 12.01
CA GLY A 404 5.01 23.49 13.05
C GLY A 404 4.86 23.92 14.51
N GLY A 405 4.31 25.10 14.79
CA GLY A 405 4.26 25.74 16.12
C GLY A 405 3.40 25.00 17.15
N ASP A 406 2.25 24.43 16.76
CA ASP A 406 1.33 23.74 17.69
C ASP A 406 1.48 22.21 17.72
N LEU A 407 2.36 21.62 16.89
CA LEU A 407 2.67 20.18 16.91
C LEU A 407 3.25 19.72 18.26
N GLN A 408 3.80 20.66 19.05
CA GLN A 408 4.51 20.41 20.30
C GLN A 408 3.59 20.03 21.49
N LYS A 409 2.34 20.52 21.53
CA LYS A 409 1.42 20.28 22.67
C LYS A 409 0.85 18.86 22.72
N ASN A 410 0.85 18.12 21.60
CA ASN A 410 0.27 16.77 21.51
C ASN A 410 1.30 15.63 21.36
N ALA A 411 2.59 15.94 21.20
CA ALA A 411 3.65 14.95 20.95
C ALA A 411 3.79 13.89 22.08
N LYS A 412 3.47 14.25 23.33
CA LYS A 412 3.55 13.35 24.49
C LYS A 412 2.49 12.23 24.49
N LYS A 413 1.49 12.24 23.58
CA LYS A 413 0.44 11.20 23.45
C LYS A 413 0.28 10.70 22.01
N THR A 414 1.40 10.55 21.29
CA THR A 414 1.39 10.08 19.90
C THR A 414 0.89 8.64 19.79
N LYS A 415 -0.24 8.42 19.08
CA LYS A 415 -0.82 7.07 18.88
C LYS A 415 -0.16 6.28 17.74
N GLY A 416 0.26 6.95 16.67
CA GLY A 416 0.93 6.33 15.52
C GLY A 416 0.15 5.16 14.89
N LEU A 417 0.88 4.22 14.28
CA LEU A 417 0.38 2.94 13.79
C LEU A 417 -0.04 2.03 14.95
N ILE A 418 -1.14 1.31 14.76
CA ILE A 418 -1.74 0.43 15.77
C ILE A 418 -1.01 -0.92 15.81
N TYR A 419 -0.64 -1.38 17.00
CA TYR A 419 0.00 -2.69 17.21
C TYR A 419 -0.99 -3.85 17.32
N GLY A 420 -0.48 -5.07 17.22
CA GLY A 420 -1.21 -6.30 17.54
C GLY A 420 -1.93 -6.96 16.36
N CYS A 421 -1.67 -6.53 15.13
CA CYS A 421 -2.15 -7.17 13.90
C CYS A 421 -1.07 -7.09 12.81
N SER A 422 -1.00 -8.09 11.94
CA SER A 422 -0.09 -8.13 10.79
C SER A 422 -0.52 -7.22 9.62
N SER A 423 -1.73 -6.66 9.69
CA SER A 423 -2.23 -5.62 8.79
C SER A 423 -2.47 -4.34 9.58
N GLU A 424 -1.43 -3.86 10.28
CA GLU A 424 -1.50 -2.65 11.10
C GLU A 424 -1.90 -1.41 10.30
N ASP A 425 -1.56 -1.39 9.02
CA ASP A 425 -1.82 -0.32 8.08
C ASP A 425 -3.32 -0.11 7.89
N VAL A 426 -4.05 -1.18 7.59
CA VAL A 426 -5.49 -1.16 7.37
C VAL A 426 -6.24 -0.78 8.65
N ILE A 427 -5.84 -1.33 9.81
CA ILE A 427 -6.43 -0.94 11.10
C ILE A 427 -6.15 0.54 11.39
N THR A 428 -4.94 1.01 11.12
CA THR A 428 -4.56 2.41 11.36
C THR A 428 -5.38 3.35 10.48
N GLY A 429 -5.55 3.02 9.19
CA GLY A 429 -6.42 3.77 8.28
C GLY A 429 -7.87 3.82 8.76
N LEU A 430 -8.45 2.67 9.14
CA LEU A 430 -9.80 2.59 9.70
C LEU A 430 -9.92 3.43 10.98
N ALA A 431 -8.93 3.38 11.87
CA ALA A 431 -8.93 4.14 13.10
C ALA A 431 -8.85 5.65 12.89
N ILE A 432 -8.08 6.10 11.90
CA ILE A 432 -8.02 7.50 11.48
C ILE A 432 -9.40 7.95 10.96
N GLN A 433 -10.04 7.17 10.10
CA GLN A 433 -11.36 7.51 9.56
C GLN A 433 -12.45 7.54 10.63
N CYS A 434 -12.42 6.60 11.57
CA CYS A 434 -13.33 6.59 12.72
C CYS A 434 -13.12 7.79 13.68
N ARG A 435 -12.03 8.55 13.53
CA ARG A 435 -11.81 9.84 14.21
C ARG A 435 -12.37 11.03 13.42
N GLY A 436 -13.08 10.79 12.32
CA GLY A 436 -13.77 11.78 11.50
C GLY A 436 -12.97 12.29 10.31
N TRP A 437 -11.74 11.82 10.10
CA TRP A 437 -10.93 12.19 8.94
C TRP A 437 -11.38 11.46 7.67
N LYS A 438 -11.11 12.04 6.51
CA LYS A 438 -11.24 11.38 5.22
C LYS A 438 -9.88 10.99 4.65
N SER A 439 -9.88 10.00 3.76
CA SER A 439 -8.75 9.64 2.93
C SER A 439 -9.06 9.82 1.45
N VAL A 440 -8.01 9.88 0.65
CA VAL A 440 -8.06 10.02 -0.80
C VAL A 440 -7.29 8.90 -1.45
N TRP A 441 -7.87 8.32 -2.51
CA TRP A 441 -7.15 7.48 -3.46
C TRP A 441 -6.76 8.31 -4.67
N TYR A 442 -5.50 8.29 -5.05
CA TYR A 442 -5.04 8.98 -6.24
C TYR A 442 -4.21 8.06 -7.11
N ASN A 443 -4.77 7.73 -8.28
CA ASN A 443 -4.16 6.88 -9.28
C ASN A 443 -3.73 7.74 -10.48
N PRO A 444 -2.49 8.27 -10.48
CA PRO A 444 -1.98 9.13 -11.55
C PRO A 444 -1.88 8.37 -12.88
N GLY A 445 -1.92 9.11 -14.00
CA GLY A 445 -1.73 8.53 -15.33
C GLY A 445 -0.35 7.89 -15.52
N LYS A 446 0.67 8.44 -14.84
CA LYS A 446 2.00 7.85 -14.69
C LYS A 446 2.11 7.27 -13.28
N GLU A 447 2.44 5.99 -13.17
CA GLU A 447 2.56 5.29 -11.89
C GLU A 447 3.57 6.00 -10.99
N ALA A 448 3.16 6.43 -9.79
CA ALA A 448 4.02 7.25 -8.93
C ALA A 448 5.06 6.43 -8.15
N PHE A 449 4.68 5.22 -7.74
CA PHE A 449 5.53 4.32 -6.96
C PHE A 449 5.60 2.97 -7.66
N LEU A 450 6.81 2.47 -7.82
CA LEU A 450 7.09 1.19 -8.47
C LEU A 450 7.94 0.33 -7.55
N GLY A 451 7.55 -0.93 -7.42
CA GLY A 451 8.38 -1.95 -6.79
C GLY A 451 8.47 -3.22 -7.62
N VAL A 452 8.77 -4.31 -6.94
CA VAL A 452 8.97 -5.63 -7.56
C VAL A 452 7.91 -6.59 -7.06
N ALA A 453 7.09 -7.10 -7.97
CA ALA A 453 6.11 -8.14 -7.67
C ALA A 453 6.81 -9.49 -7.44
N PRO A 454 6.21 -10.40 -6.65
CA PRO A 454 6.64 -11.79 -6.57
C PRO A 454 6.81 -12.42 -7.95
N THR A 455 7.95 -13.08 -8.19
CA THR A 455 8.30 -13.67 -9.49
C THR A 455 7.97 -15.15 -9.59
N THR A 456 7.54 -15.77 -8.48
CA THR A 456 7.16 -17.18 -8.41
C THR A 456 5.79 -17.36 -7.77
N LEU A 457 5.15 -18.50 -8.05
CA LEU A 457 3.81 -18.81 -7.54
C LEU A 457 3.78 -18.92 -6.00
N ASP A 458 4.78 -19.55 -5.41
CA ASP A 458 4.90 -19.75 -3.96
C ASP A 458 5.03 -18.40 -3.23
N GLN A 459 5.87 -17.49 -3.72
CA GLN A 459 6.01 -16.15 -3.17
C GLN A 459 4.69 -15.38 -3.25
N ALA A 460 4.00 -15.45 -4.39
CA ALA A 460 2.69 -14.81 -4.57
C ALA A 460 1.64 -15.37 -3.59
N LEU A 461 1.56 -16.69 -3.42
CA LEU A 461 0.60 -17.33 -2.51
C LEU A 461 0.93 -17.04 -1.03
N ILE A 462 2.20 -16.97 -0.65
CA ILE A 462 2.64 -16.60 0.70
C ILE A 462 2.28 -15.13 1.00
N GLN A 463 2.43 -14.24 0.03
CA GLN A 463 2.00 -12.84 0.17
C GLN A 463 0.49 -12.75 0.41
N TYR A 464 -0.33 -13.39 -0.43
CA TYR A 464 -1.79 -13.38 -0.26
C TYR A 464 -2.26 -14.10 1.00
N LYS A 465 -1.53 -15.11 1.49
CA LYS A 465 -1.80 -15.73 2.80
C LYS A 465 -1.64 -14.69 3.91
N ARG A 466 -0.51 -13.97 3.94
CA ARG A 466 -0.22 -12.96 4.97
C ARG A 466 -1.29 -11.85 4.99
N TRP A 467 -1.67 -11.35 3.82
CA TRP A 467 -2.74 -10.35 3.70
C TRP A 467 -4.10 -10.90 4.17
N SER A 468 -4.52 -12.06 3.67
CA SER A 468 -5.81 -12.67 4.03
C SER A 468 -5.89 -12.98 5.52
N GLU A 469 -4.78 -13.42 6.12
CA GLU A 469 -4.68 -13.68 7.56
C GLU A 469 -4.81 -12.40 8.39
N GLY A 470 -4.03 -11.37 8.08
CA GLY A 470 -4.08 -10.10 8.80
C GLY A 470 -5.46 -9.46 8.70
N MET A 471 -6.03 -9.38 7.49
CA MET A 471 -7.36 -8.83 7.27
C MET A 471 -8.44 -9.62 8.00
N PHE A 472 -8.39 -10.96 7.99
CA PHE A 472 -9.37 -11.75 8.70
C PHE A 472 -9.25 -11.63 10.24
N GLN A 473 -8.03 -11.44 10.76
CA GLN A 473 -7.83 -11.09 12.17
C GLN A 473 -8.49 -9.75 12.52
N ILE A 474 -8.47 -8.75 11.62
CA ILE A 474 -9.20 -7.48 11.82
C ILE A 474 -10.69 -7.74 12.01
N PHE A 475 -11.28 -8.59 11.15
CA PHE A 475 -12.72 -8.88 11.17
C PHE A 475 -13.21 -9.44 12.51
N PHE A 476 -12.40 -10.28 13.17
CA PHE A 476 -12.72 -10.84 14.49
C PHE A 476 -12.29 -9.98 15.67
N SER A 477 -11.52 -8.91 15.42
CA SER A 477 -11.07 -8.03 16.49
C SER A 477 -12.13 -6.98 16.84
N LYS A 478 -11.86 -6.22 17.91
CA LYS A 478 -12.62 -5.00 18.23
C LYS A 478 -12.60 -3.93 17.12
N TYR A 479 -11.74 -4.08 16.11
CA TYR A 479 -11.63 -3.21 14.94
C TYR A 479 -12.44 -3.70 13.73
N CYS A 480 -13.33 -4.69 13.89
CA CYS A 480 -14.29 -5.05 12.85
C CYS A 480 -15.03 -3.80 12.33
N PRO A 481 -15.05 -3.51 11.01
CA PRO A 481 -15.65 -2.28 10.48
C PRO A 481 -17.12 -2.10 10.87
N PHE A 482 -17.89 -3.19 10.92
CA PHE A 482 -19.31 -3.16 11.32
C PHE A 482 -19.53 -2.86 12.81
N LEU A 483 -18.52 -3.07 13.66
CA LEU A 483 -18.58 -2.75 15.10
C LEU A 483 -17.90 -1.40 15.37
N TYR A 484 -16.63 -1.29 15.01
CA TYR A 484 -15.78 -0.13 15.31
C TYR A 484 -16.17 1.11 14.51
N GLY A 485 -16.56 0.92 13.24
CA GLY A 485 -16.97 1.96 12.32
C GLY A 485 -18.46 2.32 12.38
N HIS A 486 -19.26 1.57 13.13
CA HIS A 486 -20.69 1.83 13.27
C HIS A 486 -20.97 3.27 13.75
N GLY A 487 -21.82 3.99 13.02
CA GLY A 487 -22.13 5.40 13.29
C GLY A 487 -20.98 6.39 13.05
N LYS A 488 -19.78 5.94 12.67
CA LYS A 488 -18.59 6.80 12.45
C LYS A 488 -18.20 6.92 10.99
N ILE A 489 -18.37 5.84 10.22
CA ILE A 489 -18.18 5.81 8.77
C ILE A 489 -19.43 5.24 8.09
N LYS A 490 -19.64 5.58 6.80
CA LYS A 490 -20.81 5.14 6.03
C LYS A 490 -20.88 3.61 5.96
N LEU A 491 -22.09 3.03 5.96
CA LEU A 491 -22.28 1.58 5.84
C LEU A 491 -21.59 0.99 4.61
N ALA A 492 -21.68 1.67 3.46
CA ALA A 492 -20.99 1.24 2.25
C ALA A 492 -19.46 1.24 2.40
N ALA A 493 -18.88 2.15 3.18
CA ALA A 493 -17.45 2.09 3.50
C ALA A 493 -17.13 0.90 4.42
N GLN A 494 -17.96 0.62 5.42
CA GLN A 494 -17.80 -0.58 6.28
C GLN A 494 -17.83 -1.86 5.44
N MET A 495 -18.78 -1.98 4.52
CA MET A 495 -18.86 -3.07 3.56
C MET A 495 -17.62 -3.13 2.65
N GLY A 496 -17.12 -1.98 2.19
CA GLY A 496 -15.94 -1.88 1.34
C GLY A 496 -14.67 -2.42 2.00
N TYR A 497 -14.45 -2.13 3.29
CA TYR A 497 -13.42 -2.82 4.07
C TYR A 497 -13.68 -4.33 4.12
N CYS A 498 -14.92 -4.73 4.43
CA CYS A 498 -15.30 -6.13 4.58
C CYS A 498 -15.15 -6.99 3.32
N VAL A 499 -15.04 -6.40 2.12
CA VAL A 499 -14.68 -7.14 0.90
C VAL A 499 -13.37 -7.90 1.08
N TYR A 500 -12.35 -7.25 1.63
CA TYR A 500 -11.00 -7.82 1.77
C TYR A 500 -10.87 -8.63 3.07
N LEU A 501 -11.51 -8.17 4.14
CA LEU A 501 -11.53 -8.85 5.44
C LEU A 501 -12.24 -10.22 5.40
N LEU A 502 -13.10 -10.44 4.41
CA LEU A 502 -13.82 -11.71 4.19
C LEU A 502 -13.18 -12.61 3.11
N TRP A 503 -11.94 -12.34 2.69
CA TRP A 503 -11.20 -13.24 1.80
C TRP A 503 -10.98 -14.63 2.39
N ALA A 504 -10.56 -14.75 3.64
CA ALA A 504 -10.32 -16.06 4.23
C ALA A 504 -11.60 -16.93 4.30
N PRO A 505 -12.75 -16.45 4.80
CA PRO A 505 -13.96 -17.25 4.86
C PRO A 505 -14.54 -17.66 3.50
N ILE A 506 -14.31 -16.91 2.42
CA ILE A 506 -14.80 -17.28 1.09
C ILE A 506 -14.17 -18.57 0.54
N SER A 507 -13.06 -19.03 1.15
CA SER A 507 -12.45 -20.33 0.86
C SER A 507 -13.41 -21.49 1.08
N LEU A 508 -14.25 -21.46 2.14
CA LEU A 508 -15.13 -22.57 2.51
C LEU A 508 -16.22 -22.86 1.46
N PRO A 509 -17.05 -21.89 1.03
CA PRO A 509 -18.03 -22.15 -0.02
C PRO A 509 -17.35 -22.47 -1.36
N THR A 510 -16.14 -21.95 -1.61
CA THR A 510 -15.36 -22.31 -2.80
C THR A 510 -14.93 -23.77 -2.78
N LEU A 511 -14.39 -24.25 -1.66
CA LEU A 511 -13.97 -25.64 -1.49
C LEU A 511 -15.16 -26.59 -1.65
N TYR A 512 -16.32 -26.21 -1.10
CA TYR A 512 -17.56 -26.97 -1.29
C TYR A 512 -17.90 -27.13 -2.77
N TYR A 513 -17.88 -26.04 -3.53
CA TYR A 513 -18.17 -26.05 -4.98
C TYR A 513 -17.16 -26.82 -5.82
N VAL A 514 -15.90 -26.86 -5.41
CA VAL A 514 -14.84 -27.57 -6.15
C VAL A 514 -14.86 -29.08 -5.87
N ILE A 515 -15.39 -29.51 -4.72
CA ILE A 515 -15.38 -30.92 -4.30
C ILE A 515 -16.74 -31.60 -4.51
N VAL A 516 -17.83 -31.00 -4.00
CA VAL A 516 -19.11 -31.70 -3.88
C VAL A 516 -19.81 -31.92 -5.23
N PRO A 517 -19.95 -30.90 -6.11
CA PRO A 517 -20.59 -31.10 -7.41
C PRO A 517 -19.91 -32.18 -8.28
N PRO A 518 -18.56 -32.24 -8.40
CA PRO A 518 -17.91 -33.35 -9.10
C PRO A 518 -18.19 -34.73 -8.49
N LEU A 519 -18.19 -34.86 -7.16
CA LEU A 519 -18.51 -36.14 -6.51
C LEU A 519 -19.96 -36.56 -6.73
N CYS A 520 -20.90 -35.62 -6.67
CA CYS A 520 -22.30 -35.89 -6.98
C CYS A 520 -22.51 -36.24 -8.45
N LEU A 521 -21.77 -35.61 -9.37
CA LEU A 521 -21.78 -35.95 -10.78
C LEU A 521 -21.34 -37.41 -11.01
N LEU A 522 -20.28 -37.86 -10.34
CA LEU A 522 -19.81 -39.26 -10.41
C LEU A 522 -20.83 -40.27 -9.88
N ARG A 523 -21.68 -39.86 -8.95
CA ARG A 523 -22.75 -40.68 -8.38
C ARG A 523 -24.10 -40.54 -9.09
N GLY A 524 -24.18 -39.72 -10.13
CA GLY A 524 -25.45 -39.43 -10.83
C GLY A 524 -26.47 -38.67 -9.97
N ILE A 525 -26.03 -37.95 -8.93
CA ILE A 525 -26.89 -37.14 -8.07
C ILE A 525 -27.05 -35.73 -8.68
N PRO A 526 -28.25 -35.35 -9.16
CA PRO A 526 -28.45 -34.03 -9.75
C PRO A 526 -28.46 -32.94 -8.66
N LEU A 527 -27.60 -31.93 -8.83
CA LEU A 527 -27.54 -30.75 -7.95
C LEU A 527 -27.96 -29.45 -8.64
N PHE A 528 -28.37 -29.49 -9.90
CA PHE A 528 -28.79 -28.33 -10.68
C PHE A 528 -30.07 -28.66 -11.44
N PRO A 529 -30.89 -27.65 -11.80
CA PRO A 529 -32.06 -27.87 -12.64
C PRO A 529 -31.66 -28.43 -14.01
N GLU A 530 -32.55 -29.22 -14.61
CA GLU A 530 -32.41 -29.60 -16.02
C GLU A 530 -32.41 -28.36 -16.93
N VAL A 531 -31.67 -28.42 -18.04
CA VAL A 531 -31.58 -27.31 -19.01
C VAL A 531 -32.94 -26.99 -19.65
N SER A 532 -33.84 -27.98 -19.72
CA SER A 532 -35.24 -27.86 -20.14
C SER A 532 -36.12 -27.10 -19.14
N SER A 533 -35.70 -27.00 -17.88
CA SER A 533 -36.46 -26.35 -16.82
C SER A 533 -36.34 -24.84 -16.89
N VAL A 534 -37.45 -24.13 -16.67
CA VAL A 534 -37.47 -22.66 -16.54
C VAL A 534 -36.52 -22.20 -15.41
N TRP A 535 -36.31 -23.03 -14.39
CA TRP A 535 -35.40 -22.74 -13.28
C TRP A 535 -33.91 -22.77 -13.67
N PHE A 536 -33.54 -23.25 -14.86
CA PHE A 536 -32.19 -23.11 -15.39
C PHE A 536 -31.85 -21.64 -15.72
N LEU A 537 -32.85 -20.84 -16.10
CA LEU A 537 -32.64 -19.47 -16.59
C LEU A 537 -31.95 -18.55 -15.55
N PRO A 538 -32.33 -18.51 -14.26
CA PRO A 538 -31.59 -17.73 -13.26
C PRO A 538 -30.12 -18.11 -13.13
N PHE A 539 -29.79 -19.41 -13.13
CA PHE A 539 -28.40 -19.89 -13.04
C PHE A 539 -27.59 -19.47 -14.27
N ALA A 540 -28.13 -19.72 -15.47
CA ALA A 540 -27.50 -19.35 -16.72
C ALA A 540 -27.30 -17.82 -16.81
N TYR A 541 -28.33 -17.05 -16.46
CA TYR A 541 -28.29 -15.59 -16.46
C TYR A 541 -27.21 -15.06 -15.52
N VAL A 542 -27.22 -15.43 -14.24
CA VAL A 542 -26.24 -14.95 -13.26
C VAL A 542 -24.82 -15.32 -13.70
N PHE A 543 -24.60 -16.56 -14.16
CA PHE A 543 -23.29 -17.01 -14.63
C PHE A 543 -22.80 -16.22 -15.84
N VAL A 544 -23.60 -16.13 -16.90
CA VAL A 544 -23.23 -15.46 -18.15
C VAL A 544 -23.06 -13.96 -17.92
N ALA A 545 -24.04 -13.30 -17.29
CA ALA A 545 -24.02 -11.86 -17.09
C ALA A 545 -22.86 -11.42 -16.18
N LYS A 546 -22.57 -12.17 -15.10
CA LYS A 546 -21.39 -11.90 -14.25
C LYS A 546 -20.08 -12.10 -15.01
N SER A 547 -20.00 -13.14 -15.85
CA SER A 547 -18.78 -13.46 -16.60
C SER A 547 -18.50 -12.42 -17.67
N VAL A 548 -19.52 -12.06 -18.45
CA VAL A 548 -19.44 -10.99 -19.46
C VAL A 548 -19.07 -9.65 -18.81
N TYR A 549 -19.73 -9.29 -17.71
CA TYR A 549 -19.39 -8.05 -17.00
C TYR A 549 -17.95 -8.07 -16.46
N SER A 550 -17.51 -9.19 -15.85
CA SER A 550 -16.14 -9.31 -15.34
C SER A 550 -15.08 -9.18 -16.44
N ILE A 551 -15.33 -9.74 -17.62
CA ILE A 551 -14.47 -9.57 -18.79
C ILE A 551 -14.47 -8.11 -19.22
N ALA A 552 -15.64 -7.50 -19.39
CA ALA A 552 -15.77 -6.11 -19.82
C ALA A 552 -15.08 -5.14 -18.85
N GLU A 553 -15.22 -5.35 -17.53
CA GLU A 553 -14.58 -4.55 -16.48
C GLU A 553 -13.04 -4.65 -16.56
N ASP A 554 -12.50 -5.85 -16.72
CA ASP A 554 -11.05 -6.08 -16.81
C ASP A 554 -10.46 -5.48 -18.11
N LEU A 555 -11.14 -5.67 -19.26
CA LEU A 555 -10.76 -5.06 -20.53
C LEU A 555 -10.81 -3.52 -20.48
N CYS A 556 -11.81 -2.95 -19.81
CA CYS A 556 -11.88 -1.51 -19.58
C CYS A 556 -10.71 -0.99 -18.73
N CYS A 557 -10.12 -1.86 -17.89
CA CYS A 557 -8.90 -1.57 -17.13
C CYS A 557 -7.61 -1.72 -17.95
N ARG A 558 -7.69 -2.00 -19.25
CA ARG A 558 -6.59 -2.22 -20.21
C ARG A 558 -5.79 -3.51 -19.98
N HIS A 559 -6.45 -4.57 -19.52
CA HIS A 559 -5.87 -5.92 -19.49
C HIS A 559 -6.22 -6.73 -20.74
N THR A 560 -5.49 -7.81 -20.97
CA THR A 560 -5.78 -8.79 -22.03
C THR A 560 -6.80 -9.82 -21.56
N LEU A 561 -7.51 -10.46 -22.49
CA LEU A 561 -8.40 -11.60 -22.15
C LEU A 561 -7.65 -12.73 -21.44
N LYS A 562 -6.36 -12.92 -21.78
CA LYS A 562 -5.51 -13.93 -21.16
C LYS A 562 -5.13 -13.54 -19.72
N ALA A 563 -4.87 -12.25 -19.46
CA ALA A 563 -4.68 -11.75 -18.10
C ALA A 563 -5.94 -11.94 -17.25
N TRP A 564 -7.14 -11.65 -17.81
CA TRP A 564 -8.41 -11.94 -17.13
C TRP A 564 -8.57 -13.42 -16.79
N TRP A 565 -8.25 -14.32 -17.72
CA TRP A 565 -8.33 -15.76 -17.48
C TRP A 565 -7.34 -16.22 -16.40
N ASN A 566 -6.10 -15.69 -16.43
CA ASN A 566 -5.12 -15.93 -15.39
C ASN A 566 -5.60 -15.43 -14.03
N LEU A 567 -6.31 -14.30 -13.97
CA LEU A 567 -6.94 -13.80 -12.75
C LEU A 567 -7.99 -14.77 -12.22
N GLN A 568 -8.89 -15.27 -13.07
CA GLN A 568 -9.89 -16.28 -12.65
C GLN A 568 -9.21 -17.53 -12.10
N ARG A 569 -8.18 -18.03 -12.78
CA ARG A 569 -7.37 -19.17 -12.34
C ARG A 569 -6.73 -18.89 -10.97
N MET A 570 -6.06 -17.76 -10.81
CA MET A 570 -5.39 -17.38 -9.57
C MET A 570 -6.37 -17.17 -8.40
N TRP A 571 -7.60 -16.72 -8.66
CA TRP A 571 -8.64 -16.69 -7.62
C TRP A 571 -8.95 -18.08 -7.07
N VAL A 572 -9.00 -19.10 -7.92
CA VAL A 572 -9.17 -20.50 -7.45
C VAL A 572 -7.98 -20.92 -6.60
N PHE A 573 -6.75 -20.74 -7.09
CA PHE A 573 -5.53 -21.07 -6.34
C PHE A 573 -5.51 -20.38 -4.97
N ARG A 574 -5.74 -19.06 -4.92
CA ARG A 574 -5.73 -18.30 -3.67
C ARG A 574 -6.82 -18.77 -2.70
N ARG A 575 -8.03 -19.05 -3.18
CA ARG A 575 -9.16 -19.47 -2.35
C ARG A 575 -9.00 -20.88 -1.78
N THR A 576 -8.44 -21.81 -2.54
CA THR A 576 -8.25 -23.20 -2.09
C THR A 576 -6.95 -23.41 -1.31
N THR A 577 -6.01 -22.46 -1.36
CA THR A 577 -4.73 -22.52 -0.64
C THR A 577 -4.60 -21.38 0.38
N SER A 578 -4.06 -20.22 -0.03
CA SER A 578 -3.75 -19.08 0.85
C SER A 578 -4.89 -18.73 1.79
N TYR A 579 -6.11 -18.56 1.28
CA TYR A 579 -7.26 -18.11 2.07
C TYR A 579 -7.76 -19.20 3.02
N LEU A 580 -7.74 -20.46 2.59
CA LEU A 580 -8.10 -21.60 3.43
C LEU A 580 -7.11 -21.76 4.59
N LEU A 581 -5.80 -21.66 4.30
CA LEU A 581 -4.76 -21.71 5.32
C LEU A 581 -4.87 -20.53 6.30
N SER A 582 -5.13 -19.32 5.80
CA SER A 582 -5.38 -18.14 6.63
C SER A 582 -6.63 -18.29 7.50
N PHE A 583 -7.70 -18.90 6.97
CA PHE A 583 -8.92 -19.19 7.72
C PHE A 583 -8.62 -20.14 8.88
N HIS A 584 -8.00 -21.30 8.59
CA HIS A 584 -7.66 -22.27 9.63
C HIS A 584 -6.74 -21.68 10.69
N TYR A 585 -5.66 -21.01 10.28
CA TYR A 585 -4.72 -20.39 11.22
C TYR A 585 -5.41 -19.37 12.12
N THR A 586 -6.22 -18.48 11.55
CA THR A 586 -6.91 -17.42 12.32
C THR A 586 -7.92 -18.02 13.30
N ILE A 587 -8.68 -19.03 12.90
CA ILE A 587 -9.65 -19.69 13.80
C ILE A 587 -8.93 -20.41 14.95
N ILE A 588 -7.87 -21.18 14.67
CA ILE A 588 -7.06 -21.85 15.71
C ILE A 588 -6.51 -20.82 16.70
N LYS A 589 -6.01 -19.68 16.19
CA LYS A 589 -5.51 -18.58 17.01
C LYS A 589 -6.58 -17.95 17.90
N GLN A 590 -7.78 -17.71 17.36
CA GLN A 590 -8.89 -17.15 18.13
C GLN A 590 -9.42 -18.10 19.21
N LEU A 591 -9.37 -19.42 18.97
CA LEU A 591 -9.75 -20.43 19.95
C LEU A 591 -8.69 -20.67 21.04
N GLY A 592 -7.57 -19.94 21.01
CA GLY A 592 -6.50 -20.05 22.02
C GLY A 592 -5.63 -21.30 21.88
N PHE A 593 -5.77 -22.06 20.79
CA PHE A 593 -5.01 -23.28 20.54
C PHE A 593 -3.61 -23.04 19.97
N SER A 594 -3.26 -21.81 19.58
CA SER A 594 -1.90 -21.45 19.15
C SER A 594 -1.19 -20.65 20.24
N GLN A 595 -0.29 -21.30 20.99
CA GLN A 595 0.84 -20.62 21.65
C GLN A 595 2.05 -20.44 20.72
N THR A 596 1.89 -20.74 19.43
CA THR A 596 2.95 -20.59 18.44
C THR A 596 2.87 -19.24 17.75
N GLU A 597 3.67 -18.28 18.23
CA GLU A 597 4.31 -17.33 17.32
C GLU A 597 5.14 -18.18 16.34
N VAL A 598 4.53 -18.58 15.22
CA VAL A 598 5.29 -19.12 14.11
C VAL A 598 6.12 -17.96 13.58
N CYS A 599 7.34 -17.83 14.12
CA CYS A 599 8.45 -17.27 13.37
C CYS A 599 8.39 -17.92 11.99
N HIS A 600 8.01 -17.16 10.98
CA HIS A 600 8.29 -17.53 9.61
C HIS A 600 9.81 -17.65 9.50
N ASN A 601 10.32 -18.87 9.69
CA ASN A 601 11.62 -19.24 9.17
C ASN A 601 11.50 -19.13 7.65
N ASN A 602 11.97 -18.01 7.10
CA ASN A 602 12.39 -17.92 5.71
C ASN A 602 13.66 -18.77 5.52
N GLN A 603 13.55 -20.08 5.73
CA GLN A 603 14.47 -21.07 5.17
C GLN A 603 13.78 -21.67 3.95
N GLY A 604 13.63 -20.83 2.93
CA GLY A 604 13.28 -21.20 1.57
C GLY A 604 14.33 -20.63 0.62
N GLY A 605 15.60 -20.84 0.96
CA GLY A 605 16.75 -20.57 0.09
C GLY A 605 17.30 -21.88 -0.43
N ARG A 606 17.00 -22.16 -1.69
CA ARG A 606 18.00 -22.62 -2.65
C ARG A 606 17.79 -21.87 -3.95
#